data_AF-A0A266QAQ8-F1
#
_entry.id   AF-A0A266QAQ8-F1
#
_cell.length_a   1.000
_cell.length_b   1.000
_cell.length_c   1.000
_cell.angle_alpha   90.00
_cell.angle_beta   90.00
_cell.angle_gamma   90.00
#
_symmetry.space_group_name_H-M   'P 1'
#
loop_
_entity.id
_entity.type
_entity.pdbx_description
1 polymer ?
#
loop_
_entity_poly.entity_id
_entity_poly.type
_entity_poly.pdbx_seq_one_letter_code
_entity_poly.pdbx_strand_id
1 'polypeptide(L)'
;MRKIENMPTKDSIIENIFVSYFASGKKDADGSPYYEVFVKSISNQNHHIGAEVHFKSGYTYCCGELTCHFKPNWNRIRELAKNSGLVLSETLSIEFEVFVEKGAKFNVHKAIGIPSESEAYRYIEVFSEKVKA
;
A
#
# COMPACT_ATOMS: atom_id res chain seq x y z
N MET A 1 35.38 8.57 -16.89
CA MET A 1 34.42 7.45 -16.77
C MET A 1 33.23 7.96 -15.96
N ARG A 2 32.05 8.13 -16.57
CA ARG A 2 30.83 8.47 -15.81
C ARG A 2 30.41 7.21 -15.05
N LYS A 3 30.20 7.33 -13.74
CA LYS A 3 29.58 6.26 -12.94
C LYS A 3 28.24 5.93 -13.58
N ILE A 4 28.05 4.68 -13.97
CA ILE A 4 26.73 4.16 -14.31
C ILE A 4 26.01 4.08 -12.97
N GLU A 5 25.28 5.13 -12.61
CA GLU A 5 24.33 5.05 -11.50
C GLU A 5 23.25 4.06 -11.95
N ASN A 6 23.11 2.95 -11.21
CA ASN A 6 22.06 1.97 -11.46
C ASN A 6 20.71 2.70 -11.34
N MET A 7 20.02 2.90 -12.46
CA MET A 7 18.67 3.43 -12.44
C MET A 7 17.76 2.48 -11.65
N PRO A 8 16.88 2.99 -10.78
CA PRO A 8 15.94 2.15 -10.05
C PRO A 8 15.03 1.39 -11.02
N THR A 9 14.71 0.14 -10.70
CA THR A 9 13.75 -0.66 -11.47
C THR A 9 12.35 -0.07 -11.33
N LYS A 10 11.44 -0.39 -12.26
CA LYS A 10 10.04 0.07 -12.15
C LYS A 10 9.43 -0.33 -10.80
N ASP A 11 9.67 -1.56 -10.39
CA ASP A 11 9.12 -2.13 -9.16
C ASP A 11 9.63 -1.37 -7.93
N SER A 12 10.93 -1.06 -7.87
CA SER A 12 11.48 -0.32 -6.73
C SER A 12 11.01 1.13 -6.67
N ILE A 13 10.74 1.77 -7.81
CA ILE A 13 10.11 3.10 -7.84
C ILE A 13 8.73 3.04 -7.18
N ILE A 14 7.87 2.10 -7.60
CA ILE A 14 6.51 2.01 -7.06
C ILE A 14 6.52 1.55 -5.59
N GLU A 15 7.42 0.64 -5.23
CA GLU A 15 7.56 0.18 -3.86
C GLU A 15 7.92 1.34 -2.94
N ASN A 16 8.87 2.20 -3.33
CA ASN A 16 9.20 3.40 -2.57
C ASN A 16 8.01 4.36 -2.41
N ILE A 17 7.16 4.49 -3.45
CA ILE A 17 5.94 5.32 -3.38
C ILE A 17 4.98 4.75 -2.34
N PHE A 18 4.70 3.44 -2.37
CA PHE A 18 3.76 2.82 -1.44
C PHE A 18 4.33 2.73 -0.02
N VAL A 19 5.59 2.34 0.15
CA VAL A 19 6.26 2.37 1.47
C VAL A 19 6.18 3.77 2.07
N SER A 20 6.46 4.82 1.30
CA SER A 20 6.34 6.20 1.78
C SER A 20 4.90 6.56 2.14
N TYR A 21 3.92 6.12 1.33
CA TYR A 21 2.50 6.35 1.60
C TYR A 21 2.09 5.75 2.95
N PHE A 22 2.38 4.46 3.17
CA PHE A 22 2.00 3.74 4.38
C PHE A 22 2.89 4.08 5.59
N ALA A 23 4.09 4.61 5.37
CA ALA A 23 4.96 5.14 6.43
C ALA A 23 4.51 6.53 6.92
N SER A 24 3.85 7.34 6.07
CA SER A 24 3.40 8.68 6.44
C SER A 24 2.38 8.70 7.60
N GLY A 25 1.80 7.54 7.96
CA GLY A 25 0.95 7.34 9.13
C GLY A 25 1.67 6.95 10.42
N LYS A 26 3.00 6.84 10.46
CA LYS A 26 3.78 6.38 11.62
C LYS A 26 4.62 7.47 12.28
N LYS A 27 4.48 7.55 13.60
CA LYS A 27 5.55 7.85 14.56
C LYS A 27 5.52 6.78 15.67
N ASP A 28 6.66 6.55 16.29
CA ASP A 28 7.07 5.34 17.02
C ASP A 28 6.41 5.05 18.38
N ALA A 29 6.68 3.83 18.87
CA ALA A 29 6.74 3.35 20.28
C ALA A 29 5.44 3.08 21.07
N ASP A 30 4.26 3.38 20.55
CA ASP A 30 2.99 3.32 21.29
C ASP A 30 1.92 2.40 20.66
N GLY A 31 2.30 1.56 19.69
CA GLY A 31 1.37 0.66 19.00
C GLY A 31 0.62 1.33 17.83
N SER A 32 1.17 2.41 17.28
CA SER A 32 0.75 3.05 16.03
C SER A 32 0.72 2.08 14.83
N PRO A 33 -0.09 2.34 13.79
CA PRO A 33 -0.33 1.37 12.72
C PRO A 33 0.96 1.04 11.95
N TYR A 34 1.28 -0.25 11.80
CA TYR A 34 2.44 -0.69 11.03
C TYR A 34 2.17 -1.60 9.84
N TYR A 35 2.46 -1.10 8.65
CA TYR A 35 2.39 -1.86 7.40
C TYR A 35 3.76 -2.35 6.94
N GLU A 36 3.83 -3.58 6.44
CA GLU A 36 4.83 -4.00 5.45
C GLU A 36 4.17 -3.99 4.08
N VAL A 37 4.92 -3.55 3.06
CA VAL A 37 4.39 -3.36 1.71
C VAL A 37 5.43 -3.86 0.72
N PHE A 38 4.99 -4.65 -0.25
CA PHE A 38 5.85 -5.21 -1.29
C PHE A 38 5.21 -5.02 -2.65
N VAL A 39 5.94 -4.50 -3.64
CA VAL A 39 5.44 -4.49 -5.02
C VAL A 39 5.82 -5.80 -5.68
N LYS A 40 4.80 -6.51 -6.19
CA LYS A 40 4.95 -7.82 -6.81
C LYS A 40 5.17 -7.72 -8.30
N SER A 41 4.47 -6.79 -8.94
CA SER A 41 4.57 -6.61 -10.38
C SER A 41 4.06 -5.25 -10.81
N ILE A 42 4.58 -4.82 -11.96
CA ILE A 42 3.98 -3.77 -12.77
C ILE A 42 3.85 -4.34 -14.18
N SER A 43 2.64 -4.31 -14.71
CA SER A 43 2.36 -4.69 -16.10
C SER A 43 3.30 -3.98 -17.09
N ASN A 44 3.59 -4.62 -18.22
CA ASN A 44 4.47 -4.05 -19.25
C ASN A 44 4.00 -2.68 -19.77
N GLN A 45 2.68 -2.47 -19.83
CA GLN A 45 2.01 -1.24 -20.23
C GLN A 45 1.86 -0.22 -19.09
N ASN A 46 2.40 -0.51 -17.90
CA ASN A 46 2.34 0.34 -16.70
C ASN A 46 0.90 0.78 -16.33
N HIS A 47 -0.11 -0.07 -16.58
CA HIS A 47 -1.53 0.19 -16.29
C HIS A 47 -2.08 -0.56 -15.07
N HIS A 48 -1.30 -1.49 -14.54
CA HIS A 48 -1.67 -2.38 -13.46
C HIS A 48 -0.45 -2.61 -12.58
N ILE A 49 -0.66 -2.45 -11.28
CA ILE A 49 0.33 -2.66 -10.22
C ILE A 49 -0.24 -3.73 -9.29
N GLY A 50 0.50 -4.81 -9.10
CA GLY A 50 0.22 -5.80 -8.06
C GLY A 50 1.11 -5.55 -6.85
N ALA A 51 0.51 -5.46 -5.66
CA ALA A 51 1.24 -5.24 -4.42
C ALA A 51 0.67 -6.09 -3.27
N GLU A 52 1.49 -6.33 -2.25
CA GLU A 52 1.06 -6.90 -0.98
C GLU A 52 1.09 -5.83 0.10
N VAL A 53 0.10 -5.85 0.99
CA VAL A 53 0.08 -5.03 2.21
C VAL A 53 -0.21 -5.91 3.41
N HIS A 54 0.63 -5.82 4.43
CA HIS A 54 0.53 -6.62 5.64
C HIS A 54 0.18 -5.74 6.85
N PHE A 55 -0.93 -6.06 7.50
CA PHE A 55 -1.29 -5.55 8.82
C PHE A 55 -0.61 -6.45 9.85
N LYS A 56 0.48 -5.94 10.44
CA LYS A 56 1.36 -6.69 11.34
C LYS A 56 0.77 -6.93 12.72
N SER A 57 1.12 -8.09 13.27
CA SER A 57 0.75 -8.48 14.64
C SER A 57 1.27 -7.49 15.68
N GLY A 58 0.48 -7.24 16.74
CA GLY A 58 0.87 -6.37 17.85
C GLY A 58 0.66 -4.87 17.63
N TYR A 59 0.39 -4.45 16.38
CA TYR A 59 0.11 -3.06 16.03
C TYR A 59 -1.39 -2.77 15.99
N THR A 60 -1.77 -1.50 16.21
CA THR A 60 -3.17 -1.07 16.27
C THR A 60 -3.56 -0.26 15.04
N TYR A 61 -4.70 -0.62 14.45
CA TYR A 61 -5.29 0.04 13.28
C TYR A 61 -6.74 0.44 13.57
N CYS A 62 -7.31 1.34 12.77
CA CYS A 62 -8.72 1.68 12.91
C CYS A 62 -9.65 0.49 12.61
N CYS A 63 -9.38 -0.22 11.51
CA CYS A 63 -10.05 -1.44 11.05
C CYS A 63 -9.09 -2.27 10.19
N GLY A 64 -9.55 -3.43 9.70
CA GLY A 64 -8.78 -4.28 8.77
C GLY A 64 -9.09 -4.04 7.28
N GLU A 65 -9.88 -3.01 6.95
CA GLU A 65 -10.30 -2.71 5.58
C GLU A 65 -9.31 -1.76 4.90
N LEU A 66 -8.62 -2.21 3.84
CA LEU A 66 -7.59 -1.43 3.17
C LEU A 66 -8.14 -0.13 2.58
N THR A 67 -9.42 -0.10 2.19
CA THR A 67 -10.06 1.12 1.69
C THR A 67 -10.04 2.25 2.73
N CYS A 68 -9.98 1.97 4.03
CA CYS A 68 -9.82 2.99 5.07
C CYS A 68 -8.39 3.54 5.16
N HIS A 69 -7.40 2.73 4.78
CA HIS A 69 -5.98 3.01 4.95
C HIS A 69 -5.28 3.46 3.67
N PHE A 70 -5.86 3.13 2.51
CA PHE A 70 -5.39 3.52 1.20
C PHE A 70 -6.48 4.30 0.45
N LYS A 71 -6.24 5.61 0.33
CA LYS A 71 -7.02 6.55 -0.47
C LYS A 71 -6.12 7.05 -1.60
N PRO A 72 -6.13 6.38 -2.78
CA PRO A 72 -5.20 6.73 -3.85
C PRO A 72 -5.47 8.14 -4.35
N ASN A 73 -4.44 8.98 -4.33
CA ASN A 73 -4.39 10.20 -5.12
C ASN A 73 -3.62 9.87 -6.40
N TRP A 74 -4.34 9.48 -7.45
CA TRP A 74 -3.79 9.03 -8.73
C TRP A 74 -2.81 10.04 -9.35
N ASN A 75 -3.14 11.33 -9.27
CA ASN A 75 -2.29 12.40 -9.76
C ASN A 75 -0.97 12.46 -9.00
N ARG A 76 -1.02 12.34 -7.66
CA ARG A 76 0.19 12.34 -6.83
C ARG A 76 1.06 11.11 -7.08
N ILE A 77 0.45 9.93 -7.22
CA ILE A 77 1.16 8.69 -7.55
C ILE A 77 1.89 8.84 -8.90
N ARG A 78 1.21 9.38 -9.92
CA ARG A 78 1.82 9.64 -11.23
C ARG A 78 2.93 10.68 -11.17
N GLU A 79 2.73 11.76 -10.42
CA GLU A 79 3.74 12.81 -10.25
C GLU A 79 5.02 12.23 -9.60
N LEU A 80 4.87 11.45 -8.53
CA LEU A 80 5.98 10.77 -7.86
C LEU A 80 6.69 9.79 -8.80
N ALA A 81 5.95 8.92 -9.50
CA ALA A 81 6.52 7.97 -10.45
C ALA A 81 7.27 8.69 -11.57
N LYS A 82 6.69 9.75 -12.13
CA LYS A 82 7.30 10.56 -13.19
C LYS A 82 8.60 11.23 -12.72
N ASN A 83 8.62 11.78 -11.50
CA ASN A 83 9.81 12.37 -10.92
C ASN A 83 10.94 11.35 -10.70
N SER A 84 10.60 10.07 -10.59
CA SER A 84 11.55 8.96 -10.52
C SER A 84 11.85 8.31 -11.88
N GLY A 85 11.34 8.86 -12.99
CA GLY A 85 11.61 8.36 -14.34
C GLY A 85 10.65 7.29 -14.87
N LEU A 86 9.52 7.05 -14.20
CA LEU A 86 8.49 6.09 -14.61
C LEU A 86 7.20 6.79 -15.04
N VAL A 87 6.75 6.54 -16.26
CA VAL A 87 5.46 7.03 -16.76
C VAL A 87 4.42 5.92 -16.60
N LEU A 88 3.41 6.16 -15.77
CA LEU A 88 2.25 5.27 -15.59
C LEU A 88 1.13 5.63 -16.57
N SER A 89 0.30 4.64 -16.90
CA SER A 89 -0.89 4.84 -17.73
C SER A 89 -1.91 5.79 -17.08
N GLU A 90 -2.77 6.38 -17.91
CA GLU A 90 -3.92 7.19 -17.48
C GLU A 90 -5.06 6.33 -16.91
N THR A 91 -5.13 5.05 -17.28
CA THR A 91 -6.08 4.07 -16.73
C THR A 91 -5.36 3.13 -15.77
N LEU A 92 -4.98 3.65 -14.60
CA LEU A 92 -4.21 2.88 -13.62
C LEU A 92 -5.14 2.04 -12.72
N SER A 93 -4.76 0.79 -12.49
CA SER A 93 -5.32 -0.07 -11.46
C SER A 93 -4.22 -0.53 -10.50
N ILE A 94 -4.57 -0.65 -9.23
CA ILE A 94 -3.72 -1.23 -8.19
C ILE A 94 -4.50 -2.36 -7.53
N GLU A 95 -3.97 -3.56 -7.60
CA GLU A 95 -4.46 -4.73 -6.88
C GLU A 95 -3.57 -4.95 -5.65
N PHE A 96 -4.21 -4.99 -4.49
CA PHE A 96 -3.56 -5.34 -3.24
C PHE A 96 -3.99 -6.72 -2.77
N GLU A 97 -3.03 -7.61 -2.63
CA GLU A 97 -3.17 -8.78 -1.75
C GLU A 97 -2.96 -8.31 -0.31
N VAL A 98 -4.05 -8.30 0.46
CA VAL A 98 -4.03 -7.82 1.84
C VAL A 98 -3.91 -8.99 2.79
N PHE A 99 -2.91 -8.93 3.65
CA PHE A 99 -2.65 -9.91 4.70
C PHE A 99 -2.89 -9.25 6.05
N VAL A 100 -3.81 -9.82 6.84
CA VAL A 100 -3.99 -9.45 8.23
C VAL A 100 -3.40 -10.57 9.07
N GLU A 101 -2.32 -10.25 9.79
CA GLU A 101 -1.65 -11.20 10.65
C GLU A 101 -2.46 -11.44 11.92
N LYS A 102 -2.39 -12.68 12.44
CA LYS A 102 -2.95 -13.00 13.75
C LYS A 102 -2.36 -12.08 14.81
N GLY A 103 -3.23 -11.45 15.60
CA GLY A 103 -2.84 -10.52 16.66
C GLY A 103 -2.67 -9.06 16.21
N ALA A 104 -2.95 -8.72 14.95
CA ALA A 104 -3.17 -7.32 14.57
C ALA A 104 -4.41 -6.79 15.31
N LYS A 105 -4.36 -5.56 15.85
CA LYS A 105 -5.39 -5.00 16.73
C LYS A 105 -6.25 -3.96 16.01
N PHE A 106 -7.57 -4.05 16.16
CA PHE A 106 -8.51 -3.12 15.54
C PHE A 106 -9.34 -2.34 16.56
N ASN A 107 -9.34 -1.01 16.43
CA ASN A 107 -10.14 -0.14 17.31
C ASN A 107 -11.64 -0.36 17.12
N VAL A 108 -12.09 -0.61 15.88
CA VAL A 108 -13.51 -0.87 15.59
C VAL A 108 -14.04 -2.11 16.31
N HIS A 109 -13.21 -3.16 16.47
CA HIS A 109 -13.57 -4.37 17.22
C HIS A 109 -13.87 -4.04 18.68
N LYS A 110 -12.99 -3.26 19.31
CA LYS A 110 -13.19 -2.79 20.69
C LYS A 110 -14.47 -1.96 20.82
N ALA A 111 -14.78 -1.12 19.82
CA ALA A 111 -15.98 -0.29 19.82
C ALA A 111 -17.28 -1.09 19.73
N ILE A 112 -17.26 -2.27 19.11
CA ILE A 112 -18.43 -3.16 18.96
C ILE A 112 -18.44 -4.34 19.97
N GLY A 113 -17.54 -4.33 20.96
CA GLY A 113 -17.53 -5.30 22.05
C GLY A 113 -16.95 -6.68 21.70
N ILE A 114 -16.15 -6.81 20.64
CA ILE A 114 -15.42 -8.04 20.30
C ILE A 114 -13.92 -7.91 20.58
N PRO A 115 -13.16 -9.02 20.68
CA PRO A 115 -11.72 -8.95 20.88
C PRO A 115 -11.03 -8.07 19.83
N SER A 116 -10.17 -7.16 20.30
CA SER A 116 -9.44 -6.24 19.41
C SER A 116 -8.47 -6.97 18.50
N GLU A 117 -7.90 -8.07 18.98
CA GLU A 117 -6.98 -8.91 18.21
C GLU A 117 -7.74 -9.69 17.15
N SER A 118 -7.19 -9.70 15.94
CA SER A 118 -7.73 -10.45 14.81
C SER A 118 -7.15 -11.86 14.74
N GLU A 119 -7.94 -12.79 14.21
CA GLU A 119 -7.40 -14.00 13.60
C GLU A 119 -6.74 -13.64 12.25
N ALA A 120 -5.85 -14.51 11.77
CA ALA A 120 -5.23 -14.27 10.47
C ALA A 120 -6.25 -14.44 9.34
N TYR A 121 -6.26 -13.50 8.39
CA TYR A 121 -7.04 -13.60 7.17
C TYR A 121 -6.38 -12.86 6.02
N ARG A 122 -6.84 -13.15 4.80
CA ARG A 122 -6.38 -12.50 3.58
C ARG A 122 -7.54 -12.18 2.66
N TYR A 123 -7.40 -11.12 1.89
CA TYR A 123 -8.36 -10.74 0.86
C TYR A 123 -7.68 -9.92 -0.23
N ILE A 124 -8.37 -9.74 -1.35
CA ILE A 124 -7.91 -8.90 -2.47
C ILE A 124 -8.74 -7.62 -2.46
N GLU A 125 -8.09 -6.48 -2.65
CA GLU A 125 -8.74 -5.19 -2.85
C GLU A 125 -8.19 -4.51 -4.10
N VAL A 126 -9.08 -3.97 -4.94
CA VAL A 126 -8.71 -3.39 -6.24
C VAL A 126 -9.15 -1.95 -6.31
N PHE A 127 -8.18 -1.06 -6.49
CA PHE A 127 -8.41 0.36 -6.74
C PHE A 127 -8.21 0.64 -8.23
N SER A 128 -9.27 1.04 -8.91
CA SER A 128 -9.19 1.45 -10.31
C SER A 128 -9.50 2.93 -10.44
N GLU A 129 -8.69 3.63 -11.23
CA GLU A 129 -9.00 4.99 -11.61
C GLU A 129 -10.25 5.03 -12.48
N LYS A 130 -11.22 5.86 -12.08
CA LYS A 130 -12.38 6.13 -12.92
C LYS A 130 -11.94 6.99 -14.08
N VAL A 131 -12.12 6.49 -15.30
CA VAL A 131 -11.97 7.30 -16.51
C VAL A 131 -12.96 8.46 -16.40
N LYS A 132 -12.49 9.71 -16.47
CA LYS A 132 -13.39 10.85 -16.62
C LYS A 132 -14.08 10.68 -17.98
N ALA A 133 -15.39 10.47 -17.94
CA ALA A 133 -16.25 10.50 -19.12
C ALA A 133 -16.25 11.90 -19.75
#